data_AF-A0A8B3KGT9-F1
#
_entry.id   AF-A0A8B3KGT9-F1
#
_cell.length_a   1.000
_cell.length_b   1.000
_cell.length_c   1.000
_cell.angle_alpha   90.00
_cell.angle_beta   90.00
_cell.angle_gamma   90.00
#
_symmetry.space_group_name_H-M   'P 1'
#
loop_
_entity.id
_entity.type
_entity.pdbx_description
1 polymer ?
#
loop_
_entity_poly.entity_id
_entity_poly.type
_entity_poly.pdbx_seq_one_letter_code
_entity_poly.pdbx_strand_id
1 'polypeptide(L)'
;MQAIAAEGDVVVSGATEPEWYYVIVLAGQSNAMAYGEGLPLPDSYDAPHPRIKQLARRNTVTPGGEVCVFNDIIPADHCLHDVQDMSTINHPRADLSKGQYGCVGQGLHIAKKLLPYIPNNAGILLVPCCRGGSAFTQGTEGTFSESTGASQDSARWGVGKPLYQDLLFRTKAALQKNPKNVLLAICWMQGEFDMTNASYAQQPAAFLAMVQQFRADLAGLAAQCHGGSPASVPWICGDTTYAWKQEHGTQYEVVYGAYKGKESQQIYFVPFMTDGSGVNTPTNNPSEDPDIVGSGYYGSASRTNKNWVSSNRPTHFSSWARRGIIPDRMATAILNAAGRTSAFISGKAPEIKPSPGGDTPSGPSADTSVRTISLLPTAGDAAAQGWSIKNGGIQLSDGVFKITKQSNKAWSLTRPVDDAVSLLTRGGRLSCKFRLSGALTNNQFGLGIYLYTDVALPDVVAMTGTGNPFLMSFFTQTTDGKLNLMHHKKAGNTKLGEFGNYSNDWQTLELVFTAGSATVTPKLNGVAGPAFQVIKDSLTVGLNALTLTDITKNATYGVEIESLVLEINAPASS
;
A
#
# COMPACT_ATOMS: atom_id res chain seq x y z
N MET A 1 6.67 44.55 -11.51
CA MET A 1 5.67 45.01 -10.51
C MET A 1 4.43 44.16 -10.69
N GLN A 2 3.93 43.36 -9.76
CA GLN A 2 4.14 43.27 -8.31
C GLN A 2 4.47 41.83 -7.89
N ALA A 3 5.40 41.72 -6.95
CA ALA A 3 5.57 40.56 -6.10
C ALA A 3 4.44 40.53 -5.06
N ILE A 4 4.04 39.33 -4.65
CA ILE A 4 3.43 39.14 -3.33
C ILE A 4 4.28 38.09 -2.63
N ALA A 5 5.09 38.58 -1.68
CA ALA A 5 5.80 37.80 -0.69
C ALA A 5 4.86 37.49 0.48
N ALA A 6 5.19 36.40 1.18
CA ALA A 6 4.48 35.81 2.30
C ALA A 6 4.23 36.76 3.48
N GLU A 7 3.15 36.50 4.23
CA GLU A 7 3.21 36.29 5.69
C GLU A 7 1.85 35.83 6.21
N GLY A 8 1.89 34.88 7.15
CA GLY A 8 0.74 34.28 7.79
C GLY A 8 1.15 33.01 8.52
N ASP A 9 1.99 33.18 9.53
CA ASP A 9 2.24 32.21 10.59
C ASP A 9 0.90 31.67 11.09
N VAL A 10 0.54 30.44 10.69
CA VAL A 10 -0.45 29.67 11.43
C VAL A 10 0.30 29.04 12.58
N VAL A 11 0.42 29.81 13.67
CA VAL A 11 0.61 29.22 14.99
C VAL A 11 -0.58 28.29 15.21
N VAL A 12 -0.39 26.97 14.99
CA VAL A 12 -1.34 25.95 15.45
C VAL A 12 -1.20 25.88 16.97
N SER A 13 -1.68 26.93 17.64
CA SER A 13 -1.99 26.94 19.06
C SER A 13 -3.24 26.08 19.23
N GLY A 14 -3.04 24.76 19.30
CA GLY A 14 -4.15 23.81 19.45
C GLY A 14 -3.86 22.35 19.14
N ALA A 15 -2.61 21.94 18.89
CA ALA A 15 -2.30 20.51 18.77
C ALA A 15 -2.30 19.87 20.17
N THR A 16 -3.48 19.50 20.66
CA THR A 16 -3.65 18.64 21.83
C THR A 16 -2.90 17.33 21.61
N GLU A 17 -2.23 16.82 22.64
CA GLU A 17 -1.62 15.49 22.57
C GLU A 17 -2.65 14.44 22.11
N PRO A 18 -2.24 13.47 21.29
CA PRO A 18 -3.12 12.36 20.92
C PRO A 18 -3.71 11.68 22.15
N GLU A 19 -5.00 11.36 22.09
CA GLU A 19 -5.68 10.58 23.13
C GLU A 19 -5.22 9.11 23.14
N TRP A 20 -4.72 8.62 22.01
CA TRP A 20 -4.20 7.26 21.80
C TRP A 20 -3.41 7.18 20.49
N TYR A 21 -2.75 6.06 20.21
CA TYR A 21 -1.84 5.88 19.08
C TYR A 21 -2.12 4.63 18.25
N TYR A 22 -2.01 4.76 16.93
CA TYR A 22 -1.64 3.62 16.08
C TYR A 22 -0.17 3.31 16.27
N VAL A 23 0.12 2.07 16.66
CA VAL A 23 1.47 1.58 16.89
C VAL A 23 2.01 0.96 15.61
N ILE A 24 3.17 1.43 15.15
CA ILE A 24 3.89 0.86 14.00
C ILE A 24 5.27 0.44 14.47
N VAL A 25 5.59 -0.83 14.29
CA VAL A 25 6.89 -1.37 14.67
C VAL A 25 7.83 -1.30 13.47
N LEU A 26 9.07 -0.85 13.69
CA LEU A 26 10.13 -0.84 12.68
C LEU A 26 11.19 -1.84 13.13
N ALA A 27 11.42 -2.89 12.36
CA ALA A 27 12.37 -3.94 12.69
C ALA A 27 13.11 -4.48 11.47
N GLY A 28 14.24 -5.14 11.72
CA GLY A 28 15.13 -5.66 10.68
C GLY A 28 16.55 -5.13 10.85
N GLN A 29 17.23 -4.84 9.74
CA GLN A 29 18.63 -4.40 9.74
C GLN A 29 18.83 -2.97 9.22
N SER A 30 20.00 -2.69 8.64
CA SER A 30 20.45 -1.34 8.29
C SER A 30 19.48 -0.61 7.35
N ASN A 31 18.91 -1.28 6.36
CA ASN A 31 17.94 -0.64 5.46
C ASN A 31 16.59 -0.34 6.11
N ALA A 32 16.26 -0.92 7.27
CA ALA A 32 15.06 -0.58 8.05
C ALA A 32 15.20 0.72 8.88
N MET A 33 16.42 1.22 9.06
CA MET A 33 16.73 2.28 10.03
C MET A 33 17.59 3.42 9.46
N ALA A 34 18.12 4.28 10.33
CA ALA A 34 18.87 5.48 9.96
C ALA A 34 20.27 5.17 9.38
N TYR A 35 20.30 4.71 8.13
CA TYR A 35 21.52 4.48 7.34
C TYR A 35 21.62 5.41 6.12
N GLY A 36 20.66 6.30 5.89
CA GLY A 36 20.78 7.35 4.88
C GLY A 36 21.87 8.34 5.27
N GLU A 37 22.82 8.56 4.37
CA GLU A 37 24.03 9.35 4.67
C GLU A 37 23.91 10.85 4.35
N GLY A 38 23.04 11.24 3.42
CA GLY A 38 22.82 12.66 3.14
C GLY A 38 22.27 13.43 4.34
N LEU A 39 22.52 14.73 4.34
CA LEU A 39 22.27 15.65 5.46
C LEU A 39 20.80 15.63 5.92
N PRO A 40 20.52 15.55 7.24
CA PRO A 40 19.18 15.75 7.78
C PRO A 40 18.63 17.16 7.56
N LEU A 41 17.32 17.28 7.37
CA LEU A 41 16.60 18.51 7.07
C LEU A 41 15.46 18.77 8.08
N PRO A 42 15.78 19.00 9.37
CA PRO A 42 14.80 19.09 10.46
C PRO A 42 13.86 20.30 10.35
N ASP A 43 14.23 21.33 9.59
CA ASP A 43 13.34 22.48 9.34
C ASP A 43 12.32 22.22 8.21
N SER A 44 12.39 21.06 7.53
CA SER A 44 11.50 20.73 6.40
C SER A 44 11.10 19.25 6.39
N TYR A 45 11.70 18.44 5.52
CA TYR A 45 11.31 17.05 5.28
C TYR A 45 11.39 16.18 6.53
N ASP A 46 12.38 16.46 7.39
CA ASP A 46 12.68 15.68 8.58
C ASP A 46 12.10 16.30 9.87
N ALA A 47 11.28 17.35 9.74
CA ALA A 47 10.67 18.02 10.88
C ALA A 47 9.83 17.06 11.74
N PRO A 48 9.99 17.01 13.06
CA PRO A 48 9.09 16.27 13.95
C PRO A 48 7.64 16.72 13.78
N HIS A 49 6.69 15.85 14.12
CA HIS A 49 5.27 16.20 14.12
C HIS A 49 4.67 15.95 15.52
N PRO A 50 3.85 16.86 16.09
CA PRO A 50 3.30 16.70 17.45
C PRO A 50 2.57 15.38 17.72
N ARG A 51 1.87 14.86 16.71
CA ARG A 51 1.12 13.59 16.75
C ARG A 51 1.94 12.34 16.39
N ILE A 52 3.23 12.47 16.06
CA ILE A 52 4.11 11.34 15.73
C ILE A 52 5.17 11.22 16.83
N LYS A 53 5.15 10.09 17.53
CA LYS A 53 6.01 9.79 18.66
C LYS A 53 6.79 8.50 18.41
N GLN A 54 7.78 8.23 19.24
CA GLN A 54 8.50 6.96 19.27
C GLN A 54 8.72 6.49 20.71
N LEU A 55 8.99 5.19 20.90
CA LEU A 55 9.51 4.69 22.17
C LEU A 55 11.01 4.93 22.28
N ALA A 56 11.41 5.61 23.36
CA ALA A 56 12.80 5.92 23.64
C ALA A 56 13.66 4.67 23.92
N ARG A 57 14.93 4.74 23.51
CA ARG A 57 16.02 3.85 23.94
C ARG A 57 17.24 4.58 24.51
N ARG A 58 17.68 5.65 23.84
CA ARG A 58 18.80 6.50 24.29
C ARG A 58 18.48 7.14 25.65
N ASN A 59 19.52 7.68 26.29
CA ASN A 59 19.40 8.40 27.56
C ASN A 59 18.86 9.84 27.40
N THR A 60 18.83 10.36 26.16
CA THR A 60 18.28 11.68 25.83
C THR A 60 17.45 11.62 24.54
N VAL A 61 16.45 12.50 24.42
CA VAL A 61 15.52 12.57 23.28
C VAL A 61 16.26 12.90 21.98
N THR A 62 17.19 13.83 22.04
CA THR A 62 18.16 14.17 20.99
C THR A 62 19.57 14.18 21.60
N PRO A 63 20.66 14.15 20.83
CA PRO A 63 22.01 14.24 21.40
C PRO A 63 22.19 15.54 22.20
N GLY A 64 22.45 15.41 23.51
CA GLY A 64 22.57 16.55 24.42
C GLY A 64 21.25 17.24 24.79
N GLY A 65 20.10 16.68 24.38
CA GLY A 65 18.78 17.20 24.70
C GLY A 65 18.23 16.70 26.03
N GLU A 66 16.90 16.78 26.18
CA GLU A 66 16.18 16.34 27.38
C GLU A 66 16.42 14.86 27.68
N VAL A 67 16.51 14.51 28.97
CA VAL A 67 16.67 13.12 29.42
C VAL A 67 15.40 12.34 29.11
N CYS A 68 15.58 11.10 28.63
CA CYS A 68 14.49 10.13 28.51
C CYS A 68 14.93 8.76 29.03
N VAL A 69 13.96 7.96 29.47
CA VAL A 69 14.15 6.60 29.96
C VAL A 69 13.66 5.62 28.89
N PHE A 70 14.19 4.39 28.92
CA PHE A 70 13.75 3.31 28.03
C PHE A 70 12.22 3.17 28.02
N ASN A 71 11.62 3.16 26.82
CA ASN A 71 10.18 3.14 26.56
C ASN A 71 9.37 4.39 26.99
N ASP A 72 10.00 5.53 27.22
CA ASP A 72 9.28 6.81 27.25
C ASP A 72 8.72 7.15 25.87
N ILE A 73 7.55 7.79 25.85
CA ILE A 73 6.95 8.32 24.61
C ILE A 73 7.59 9.68 24.36
N ILE A 74 8.41 9.76 23.32
CA ILE A 74 9.15 10.98 22.95
C ILE A 74 8.83 11.40 21.52
N PRO A 75 9.11 12.65 21.11
CA PRO A 75 9.00 13.04 19.70
C PRO A 75 9.78 12.10 18.77
N ALA A 76 9.20 11.79 17.62
CA ALA A 76 9.90 11.09 16.55
C ALA A 76 10.58 12.09 15.62
N ASP A 77 11.82 11.79 15.21
CA ASP A 77 12.57 12.55 14.21
C ASP A 77 13.21 11.61 13.16
N HIS A 78 14.13 12.11 12.34
CA HIS A 78 14.79 11.34 11.29
C HIS A 78 15.72 10.23 11.78
N CYS A 79 16.15 10.23 13.04
CA CYS A 79 17.12 9.29 13.59
C CYS A 79 16.54 8.61 14.84
N LEU A 80 15.65 7.64 14.60
CA LEU A 80 14.88 6.95 15.64
C LEU A 80 15.75 6.11 16.59
N HIS A 81 15.19 5.79 17.77
CA HIS A 81 15.85 5.09 18.88
C HIS A 81 15.91 3.54 18.65
N ASP A 82 16.46 3.12 17.50
CA ASP A 82 16.74 1.72 17.18
C ASP A 82 17.78 1.09 18.12
N VAL A 83 18.00 -0.23 18.04
CA VAL A 83 18.99 -0.93 18.91
C VAL A 83 20.40 -0.39 18.69
N GLN A 84 20.71 0.00 17.45
CA GLN A 84 21.95 0.68 17.12
C GLN A 84 21.71 2.19 17.04
N ASP A 85 22.46 2.94 17.85
CA ASP A 85 22.41 4.41 17.85
C ASP A 85 23.21 4.99 16.67
N MET A 86 22.51 5.63 15.75
CA MET A 86 23.07 6.28 14.56
C MET A 86 23.15 7.81 14.70
N SER A 87 22.79 8.35 15.87
CA SER A 87 22.67 9.80 16.10
C SER A 87 24.01 10.53 16.22
N THR A 88 25.11 9.79 16.41
CA THR A 88 26.47 10.34 16.52
C THR A 88 27.21 10.36 15.18
N ILE A 89 26.66 9.70 14.14
CA ILE A 89 27.30 9.59 12.82
C ILE A 89 26.90 10.78 11.94
N ASN A 90 27.41 11.95 12.31
CA ASN A 90 27.00 13.22 11.70
C ASN A 90 27.52 13.40 10.27
N HIS A 91 26.69 14.01 9.42
CA HIS A 91 27.13 14.50 8.12
C HIS A 91 28.17 15.62 8.31
N PRO A 92 29.27 15.69 7.51
CA PRO A 92 30.32 16.71 7.68
C PRO A 92 29.85 18.17 7.54
N ARG A 93 28.69 18.40 6.89
CA ARG A 93 28.06 19.73 6.75
C ARG A 93 26.92 19.98 7.74
N ALA A 94 26.78 19.13 8.76
CA ALA A 94 25.73 19.27 9.75
C ALA A 94 25.98 20.46 10.68
N ASP A 95 24.93 21.26 10.87
CA ASP A 95 24.81 22.19 11.97
C ASP A 95 24.03 21.53 13.11
N LEU A 96 24.74 21.07 14.13
CA LEU A 96 24.12 20.35 15.26
C LEU A 96 23.20 21.25 16.08
N SER A 97 23.40 22.57 16.06
CA SER A 97 22.51 23.51 16.75
C SER A 97 21.11 23.55 16.14
N LYS A 98 20.98 23.11 14.87
CA LYS A 98 19.72 22.97 14.14
C LYS A 98 19.13 21.57 14.23
N GLY A 99 19.71 20.68 15.03
CA GLY A 99 19.26 19.29 15.12
C GLY A 99 19.64 18.42 13.91
N GLN A 100 20.62 18.81 13.10
CA GLN A 100 21.09 18.04 11.93
C GLN A 100 22.01 16.86 12.29
N TYR A 101 21.71 16.15 13.37
CA TYR A 101 22.55 15.08 13.88
C TYR A 101 22.31 13.74 13.18
N GLY A 102 23.32 12.88 13.15
CA GLY A 102 23.23 11.49 12.71
C GLY A 102 22.96 11.24 11.23
N CYS A 103 22.35 10.08 10.99
CA CYS A 103 21.87 9.59 9.70
C CYS A 103 20.34 9.69 9.60
N VAL A 104 19.78 9.43 8.42
CA VAL A 104 18.33 9.54 8.16
C VAL A 104 17.72 8.15 7.95
N GLY A 105 16.62 7.87 8.66
CA GLY A 105 15.77 6.69 8.50
C GLY A 105 14.38 7.08 8.01
N GLN A 106 13.64 6.12 7.43
CA GLN A 106 12.33 6.34 6.80
C GLN A 106 11.14 6.29 7.77
N GLY A 107 11.34 5.90 9.03
CA GLY A 107 10.24 5.65 9.97
C GLY A 107 9.35 6.86 10.21
N LEU A 108 9.94 8.04 10.41
CA LEU A 108 9.22 9.31 10.51
C LEU A 108 8.39 9.58 9.24
N HIS A 109 8.98 9.35 8.07
CA HIS A 109 8.35 9.65 6.78
C HIS A 109 7.22 8.69 6.46
N ILE A 110 7.33 7.40 6.85
CA ILE A 110 6.20 6.45 6.81
C ILE A 110 5.06 6.98 7.66
N ALA A 111 5.33 7.38 8.91
CA ALA A 111 4.30 7.92 9.80
C ALA A 111 3.66 9.20 9.25
N LYS A 112 4.46 10.14 8.73
CA LYS A 112 3.94 11.38 8.11
C LYS A 112 2.98 11.10 6.95
N LYS A 113 3.26 10.07 6.13
CA LYS A 113 2.39 9.69 5.02
C LYS A 113 1.11 8.99 5.46
N LEU A 114 1.10 8.34 6.62
CA LEU A 114 -0.09 7.70 7.20
C LEU A 114 -0.95 8.68 7.99
N LEU A 115 -0.35 9.72 8.58
CA LEU A 115 -1.02 10.64 9.49
C LEU A 115 -2.30 11.29 8.92
N PRO A 116 -2.38 11.67 7.62
CA PRO A 116 -3.60 12.23 7.04
C PRO A 116 -4.79 11.26 6.98
N TYR A 117 -4.53 9.96 7.12
CA TYR A 117 -5.55 8.91 7.03
C TYR A 117 -6.07 8.45 8.40
N ILE A 118 -5.56 9.02 9.50
CA ILE A 118 -5.98 8.68 10.85
C ILE A 118 -6.69 9.86 11.54
N PRO A 119 -7.62 9.61 12.47
CA PRO A 119 -8.40 10.66 13.13
C PRO A 119 -7.58 11.64 13.94
N ASN A 120 -8.07 12.88 14.03
CA ASN A 120 -7.34 13.98 14.66
C ASN A 120 -6.97 13.75 16.13
N ASN A 121 -7.77 12.97 16.87
CA ASN A 121 -7.49 12.61 18.25
C ASN A 121 -6.51 11.43 18.41
N ALA A 122 -6.13 10.76 17.32
CA ALA A 122 -5.15 9.67 17.32
C ALA A 122 -3.78 10.15 16.83
N GLY A 123 -2.72 9.51 17.30
CA GLY A 123 -1.34 9.73 16.86
C GLY A 123 -0.74 8.47 16.24
N ILE A 124 0.53 8.55 15.84
CA ILE A 124 1.32 7.38 15.45
C ILE A 124 2.46 7.22 16.46
N LEU A 125 2.57 6.04 17.06
CA LEU A 125 3.66 5.66 17.96
C LEU A 125 4.57 4.66 17.25
N LEU A 126 5.77 5.09 16.92
CA LEU A 126 6.81 4.26 16.30
C LEU A 126 7.54 3.44 17.36
N VAL A 127 7.78 2.16 17.06
CA VAL A 127 8.53 1.25 17.94
C VAL A 127 9.79 0.80 17.20
N PRO A 128 10.88 1.58 17.27
CA PRO A 128 12.14 1.26 16.59
C PRO A 128 12.88 0.12 17.30
N CYS A 129 13.16 -0.95 16.55
CA CYS A 129 13.78 -2.20 17.00
C CYS A 129 14.82 -2.73 15.99
N CYS A 130 15.34 -1.88 15.10
CA CYS A 130 16.26 -2.31 14.05
C CYS A 130 17.71 -2.44 14.56
N ARG A 131 18.52 -3.24 13.87
CA ARG A 131 19.96 -3.36 14.13
C ARG A 131 20.75 -3.60 12.84
N GLY A 132 21.62 -2.67 12.45
CA GLY A 132 22.48 -2.83 11.28
C GLY A 132 23.39 -4.07 11.34
N GLY A 133 23.44 -4.87 10.28
CA GLY A 133 24.26 -6.08 10.25
C GLY A 133 23.73 -7.26 11.07
N SER A 134 22.48 -7.19 11.53
CA SER A 134 21.81 -8.34 12.14
C SER A 134 21.32 -9.36 11.12
N ALA A 135 21.34 -10.65 11.47
CA ALA A 135 20.87 -11.73 10.63
C ALA A 135 20.21 -12.85 11.44
N PHE A 136 19.54 -13.80 10.80
CA PHE A 136 19.11 -15.05 11.44
C PHE A 136 20.26 -16.06 11.51
N THR A 137 21.06 -16.15 10.46
CA THR A 137 22.07 -17.19 10.23
C THR A 137 23.46 -16.83 10.76
N GLN A 138 23.69 -15.56 11.10
CA GLN A 138 24.94 -15.09 11.72
C GLN A 138 24.74 -13.91 12.68
N GLY A 139 25.83 -13.48 13.33
CA GLY A 139 25.83 -12.39 14.30
C GLY A 139 25.84 -12.86 15.76
N THR A 140 26.34 -12.00 16.63
CA THR A 140 26.36 -12.19 18.09
C THR A 140 24.94 -12.18 18.64
N GLU A 141 24.63 -13.04 19.62
CA GLU A 141 23.29 -13.04 20.22
C GLU A 141 23.04 -11.77 21.04
N GLY A 142 24.05 -11.34 21.80
CA GLY A 142 23.95 -10.22 22.74
C GLY A 142 23.18 -10.61 23.99
N THR A 143 22.57 -9.64 24.65
CA THR A 143 21.78 -9.82 25.87
C THR A 143 20.52 -8.96 25.82
N PHE A 144 19.52 -9.33 26.62
CA PHE A 144 18.29 -8.56 26.79
C PHE A 144 18.09 -8.21 28.26
N SER A 145 17.66 -6.97 28.51
CA SER A 145 17.20 -6.51 29.82
C SER A 145 15.87 -5.76 29.66
N GLU A 146 14.95 -5.92 30.60
CA GLU A 146 13.69 -5.17 30.60
C GLU A 146 13.90 -3.66 30.80
N SER A 147 15.03 -3.25 31.39
CA SER A 147 15.34 -1.84 31.68
C SER A 147 16.01 -1.09 30.53
N THR A 148 16.62 -1.80 29.57
CA THR A 148 17.41 -1.19 28.48
C THR A 148 17.17 -1.82 27.11
N GLY A 149 16.41 -2.91 27.04
CA GLY A 149 16.17 -3.69 25.83
C GLY A 149 17.35 -4.56 25.43
N ALA A 150 17.42 -4.89 24.14
CA ALA A 150 18.57 -5.57 23.54
C ALA A 150 19.86 -4.74 23.67
N SER A 151 20.96 -5.40 24.01
CA SER A 151 22.29 -4.78 24.04
C SER A 151 22.80 -4.41 22.65
N GLN A 152 23.68 -3.42 22.57
CA GLN A 152 24.20 -2.87 21.31
C GLN A 152 24.90 -3.92 20.42
N ASP A 153 25.49 -4.95 21.02
CA ASP A 153 26.15 -6.07 20.32
C ASP A 153 25.18 -7.16 19.85
N SER A 154 23.90 -7.10 20.23
CA SER A 154 22.87 -8.03 19.73
C SER A 154 22.74 -7.89 18.22
N ALA A 155 23.01 -8.95 17.48
CA ALA A 155 23.00 -8.99 16.01
C ALA A 155 22.36 -10.29 15.47
N ARG A 156 21.67 -11.06 16.32
CA ARG A 156 20.99 -12.31 15.96
C ARG A 156 19.47 -12.18 16.08
N TRP A 157 18.76 -12.33 14.97
CA TRP A 157 17.31 -12.51 14.95
C TRP A 157 16.95 -13.98 15.15
N GLY A 158 15.73 -14.23 15.64
CA GLY A 158 15.19 -15.58 15.86
C GLY A 158 14.41 -15.66 17.17
N VAL A 159 13.53 -16.66 17.27
CA VAL A 159 12.73 -16.91 18.46
C VAL A 159 13.62 -17.03 19.71
N GLY A 160 13.25 -16.30 20.77
CA GLY A 160 13.97 -16.29 22.04
C GLY A 160 15.30 -15.52 22.04
N LYS A 161 15.74 -14.95 20.91
CA LYS A 161 16.96 -14.14 20.84
C LYS A 161 16.74 -12.72 21.36
N PRO A 162 17.78 -12.01 21.83
CA PRO A 162 17.63 -10.65 22.38
C PRO A 162 16.92 -9.65 21.47
N LEU A 163 17.18 -9.66 20.16
CA LEU A 163 16.47 -8.78 19.21
C LEU A 163 14.97 -9.10 19.11
N TYR A 164 14.61 -10.39 19.19
CA TYR A 164 13.22 -10.82 19.23
C TYR A 164 12.53 -10.44 20.54
N GLN A 165 13.21 -10.62 21.67
CA GLN A 165 12.71 -10.22 22.99
C GLN A 165 12.49 -8.70 23.04
N ASP A 166 13.41 -7.91 22.50
CA ASP A 166 13.29 -6.45 22.38
C ASP A 166 12.11 -6.04 21.50
N LEU A 167 11.96 -6.64 20.32
CA LEU A 167 10.82 -6.47 19.42
C LEU A 167 9.48 -6.71 20.15
N LEU A 168 9.35 -7.86 20.82
CA LEU A 168 8.14 -8.23 21.54
C LEU A 168 7.87 -7.31 22.74
N PHE A 169 8.90 -7.08 23.57
CA PHE A 169 8.78 -6.30 24.80
C PHE A 169 8.40 -4.85 24.51
N ARG A 170 9.05 -4.21 23.54
CA ARG A 170 8.76 -2.82 23.17
C ARG A 170 7.41 -2.69 22.48
N THR A 171 6.98 -3.67 21.69
CA THR A 171 5.62 -3.70 21.13
C THR A 171 4.58 -3.78 22.25
N LYS A 172 4.75 -4.69 23.21
CA LYS A 172 3.86 -4.81 24.37
C LYS A 172 3.84 -3.52 25.19
N ALA A 173 5.00 -2.92 25.46
CA ALA A 173 5.10 -1.65 26.16
C ALA A 173 4.31 -0.54 25.45
N ALA A 174 4.44 -0.41 24.12
CA ALA A 174 3.69 0.57 23.35
C ALA A 174 2.16 0.39 23.48
N LEU A 175 1.67 -0.85 23.43
CA LEU A 175 0.24 -1.15 23.55
C LEU A 175 -0.26 -0.93 24.99
N GLN A 176 0.54 -1.27 25.99
CA GLN A 176 0.17 -1.14 27.40
C GLN A 176 0.18 0.30 27.91
N LYS A 177 0.86 1.24 27.22
CA LYS A 177 0.79 2.68 27.57
C LYS A 177 -0.63 3.22 27.53
N ASN A 178 -1.50 2.67 26.68
CA ASN A 178 -2.90 3.07 26.59
C ASN A 178 -3.74 1.93 25.98
N PRO A 179 -4.81 1.46 26.63
CA PRO A 179 -5.63 0.34 26.14
C PRO A 179 -6.32 0.62 24.80
N LYS A 180 -6.41 1.88 24.36
CA LYS A 180 -6.92 2.26 23.04
C LYS A 180 -5.86 2.19 21.94
N ASN A 181 -4.57 2.00 22.27
CA ASN A 181 -3.53 1.88 21.26
C ASN A 181 -3.79 0.64 20.40
N VAL A 182 -3.52 0.77 19.09
CA VAL A 182 -3.75 -0.31 18.12
C VAL A 182 -2.46 -0.61 17.36
N LEU A 183 -1.95 -1.84 17.46
CA LEU A 183 -0.86 -2.35 16.63
C LEU A 183 -1.34 -2.44 15.17
N LEU A 184 -0.87 -1.49 14.35
CA LEU A 184 -1.30 -1.32 12.98
C LEU A 184 -0.52 -2.21 12.00
N ALA A 185 0.81 -2.24 12.13
CA ALA A 185 1.68 -2.96 11.20
C ALA A 185 3.08 -3.21 11.80
N ILE A 186 3.75 -4.23 11.27
CA ILE A 186 5.19 -4.45 11.45
C ILE A 186 5.88 -4.13 10.13
N CYS A 187 6.70 -3.09 10.09
CA CYS A 187 7.58 -2.79 8.97
C CYS A 187 8.89 -3.57 9.14
N TRP A 188 9.14 -4.50 8.23
CA TRP A 188 10.28 -5.42 8.27
C TRP A 188 11.18 -5.21 7.05
N MET A 189 12.45 -4.87 7.24
CA MET A 189 13.43 -4.81 6.14
C MET A 189 14.71 -5.54 6.58
N GLN A 190 14.84 -6.79 6.14
CA GLN A 190 15.92 -7.66 6.56
C GLN A 190 16.18 -8.79 5.58
N GLY A 191 17.46 -9.12 5.42
CA GLY A 191 17.90 -10.35 4.76
C GLY A 191 19.32 -10.26 4.23
N GLU A 192 19.89 -9.05 4.15
CA GLU A 192 21.13 -8.79 3.44
C GLU A 192 22.32 -9.53 4.05
N PHE A 193 22.46 -9.51 5.38
CA PHE A 193 23.53 -10.29 6.02
C PHE A 193 23.26 -11.79 5.98
N ASP A 194 22.01 -12.27 5.91
CA ASP A 194 21.77 -13.70 5.73
C ASP A 194 22.30 -14.19 4.38
N MET A 195 22.20 -13.37 3.33
CA MET A 195 22.70 -13.71 1.99
C MET A 195 24.22 -13.86 1.90
N THR A 196 24.98 -13.34 2.86
CA THR A 196 26.45 -13.49 2.88
C THR A 196 26.90 -14.76 3.59
N ASN A 197 25.99 -15.47 4.27
CA ASN A 197 26.30 -16.69 5.00
C ASN A 197 25.98 -17.95 4.17
N ALA A 198 26.78 -19.01 4.30
CA ALA A 198 26.53 -20.29 3.63
C ALA A 198 25.18 -20.93 4.01
N SER A 199 24.63 -20.59 5.18
CA SER A 199 23.36 -21.11 5.69
C SER A 199 22.15 -20.24 5.31
N TYR A 200 22.26 -19.31 4.35
CA TYR A 200 21.20 -18.37 3.95
C TYR A 200 19.83 -19.04 3.71
N ALA A 201 19.80 -20.28 3.23
CA ALA A 201 18.58 -21.05 2.98
C ALA A 201 17.77 -21.38 4.25
N GLN A 202 18.34 -21.21 5.45
CA GLN A 202 17.64 -21.37 6.73
C GLN A 202 16.82 -20.12 7.10
N GLN A 203 17.14 -18.95 6.53
CA GLN A 203 16.51 -17.68 6.87
C GLN A 203 14.99 -17.70 6.68
N PRO A 204 14.41 -18.21 5.57
CA PRO A 204 12.96 -18.19 5.37
C PRO A 204 12.16 -18.91 6.46
N ALA A 205 12.64 -20.09 6.88
CA ALA A 205 12.00 -20.87 7.92
C ALA A 205 12.14 -20.20 9.29
N ALA A 206 13.32 -19.63 9.60
CA ALA A 206 13.57 -18.91 10.84
C ALA A 206 12.72 -17.63 10.95
N PHE A 207 12.59 -16.88 9.85
CA PHE A 207 11.70 -15.71 9.77
C PHE A 207 10.24 -16.11 10.03
N LEU A 208 9.73 -17.12 9.33
CA LEU A 208 8.34 -17.54 9.49
C LEU A 208 8.04 -18.03 10.91
N ALA A 209 8.96 -18.80 11.51
CA ALA A 209 8.86 -19.22 12.91
C ALA A 209 8.80 -18.01 13.86
N MET A 210 9.62 -17.00 13.61
CA MET A 210 9.62 -15.76 14.40
C MET A 210 8.31 -14.97 14.26
N VAL A 211 7.75 -14.86 13.04
CA VAL A 211 6.45 -14.22 12.80
C VAL A 211 5.33 -14.96 13.55
N GLN A 212 5.31 -16.28 13.46
CA GLN A 212 4.30 -17.11 14.14
C GLN A 212 4.42 -16.99 15.66
N GLN A 213 5.63 -17.05 16.21
CA GLN A 213 5.84 -16.89 17.64
C GLN A 213 5.46 -15.48 18.11
N PHE A 214 5.84 -14.43 17.38
CA PHE A 214 5.44 -13.05 17.71
C PHE A 214 3.93 -12.89 17.82
N ARG A 215 3.19 -13.49 16.88
CA ARG A 215 1.71 -13.48 16.91
C ARG A 215 1.16 -14.25 18.10
N ALA A 216 1.72 -15.42 18.40
CA ALA A 216 1.31 -16.22 19.55
C ALA A 216 1.57 -15.47 20.88
N ASP A 217 2.75 -14.86 21.01
CA ASP A 217 3.16 -14.14 22.22
C ASP A 217 2.39 -12.83 22.44
N LEU A 218 1.68 -12.33 21.41
CA LEU A 218 0.76 -11.19 21.49
C LEU A 218 -0.71 -11.60 21.72
N ALA A 219 -1.05 -12.87 21.85
CA ALA A 219 -2.44 -13.31 22.02
C ALA A 219 -3.16 -12.62 23.19
N GLY A 220 -2.46 -12.33 24.29
CA GLY A 220 -3.01 -11.59 25.44
C GLY A 220 -3.35 -10.11 25.18
N LEU A 221 -2.90 -9.55 24.05
CA LEU A 221 -3.18 -8.18 23.60
C LEU A 221 -3.93 -8.15 22.27
N ALA A 222 -4.58 -9.26 21.89
CA ALA A 222 -5.25 -9.40 20.59
C ALA A 222 -6.26 -8.27 20.29
N ALA A 223 -7.00 -7.81 21.30
CA ALA A 223 -7.96 -6.71 21.15
C ALA A 223 -7.32 -5.38 20.73
N GLN A 224 -6.03 -5.20 21.02
CA GLN A 224 -5.24 -4.03 20.61
C GLN A 224 -4.47 -4.28 19.31
N CYS A 225 -4.72 -5.38 18.60
CA CYS A 225 -4.18 -5.61 17.27
C CYS A 225 -5.16 -5.16 16.20
N HIS A 226 -4.66 -4.65 15.09
CA HIS A 226 -5.47 -4.42 13.89
C HIS A 226 -6.29 -5.67 13.55
N GLY A 227 -7.59 -5.52 13.33
CA GLY A 227 -8.51 -6.64 13.08
C GLY A 227 -8.86 -7.48 14.31
N GLY A 228 -8.48 -7.04 15.53
CA GLY A 228 -8.76 -7.75 16.79
C GLY A 228 -7.97 -9.05 16.96
N SER A 229 -6.91 -9.25 16.17
CA SER A 229 -6.08 -10.45 16.21
C SER A 229 -4.62 -10.13 15.85
N PRO A 230 -3.62 -10.71 16.52
CA PRO A 230 -2.24 -10.62 16.08
C PRO A 230 -2.03 -11.23 14.68
N ALA A 231 -2.88 -12.20 14.30
CA ALA A 231 -2.82 -12.84 12.99
C ALA A 231 -3.20 -11.90 11.85
N SER A 232 -4.03 -10.88 12.09
CA SER A 232 -4.43 -9.86 11.11
C SER A 232 -3.47 -8.67 11.01
N VAL A 233 -2.47 -8.58 11.89
CA VAL A 233 -1.46 -7.51 11.79
C VAL A 233 -0.52 -7.81 10.61
N PRO A 234 -0.44 -6.91 9.61
CA PRO A 234 0.39 -7.11 8.45
C PRO A 234 1.88 -6.93 8.77
N TRP A 235 2.68 -7.87 8.27
CA TRP A 235 4.13 -7.75 8.17
C TRP A 235 4.47 -7.20 6.79
N ILE A 236 4.78 -5.92 6.73
CA ILE A 236 5.15 -5.19 5.52
C ILE A 236 6.64 -5.37 5.30
N CYS A 237 6.98 -6.36 4.47
CA CYS A 237 8.35 -6.81 4.21
C CYS A 237 8.93 -6.04 3.01
N GLY A 238 9.74 -5.04 3.31
CA GLY A 238 10.40 -4.24 2.30
C GLY A 238 11.59 -4.93 1.65
N ASP A 239 11.79 -4.62 0.38
CA ASP A 239 12.91 -5.07 -0.45
C ASP A 239 14.26 -4.45 -0.02
N THR A 240 15.33 -4.81 -0.72
CA THR A 240 16.69 -4.27 -0.52
C THR A 240 17.17 -3.44 -1.72
N THR A 241 18.39 -2.91 -1.64
CA THR A 241 19.00 -2.15 -2.74
C THR A 241 19.31 -3.07 -3.92
N TYR A 242 19.38 -2.50 -5.12
CA TYR A 242 19.75 -3.24 -6.31
C TYR A 242 21.14 -3.91 -6.18
N ALA A 243 22.06 -3.31 -5.41
CA ALA A 243 23.43 -3.80 -5.27
C ALA A 243 23.47 -5.17 -4.58
N TRP A 244 22.65 -5.35 -3.54
CA TRP A 244 22.52 -6.64 -2.86
C TRP A 244 22.00 -7.74 -3.78
N LYS A 245 21.01 -7.43 -4.63
CA LYS A 245 20.50 -8.39 -5.61
C LYS A 245 21.53 -8.72 -6.69
N GLN A 246 22.30 -7.73 -7.15
CA GLN A 246 23.35 -7.94 -8.16
C GLN A 246 24.49 -8.83 -7.63
N GLU A 247 24.92 -8.62 -6.39
CA GLU A 247 26.00 -9.39 -5.77
C GLU A 247 25.55 -10.79 -5.33
N HIS A 248 24.32 -10.93 -4.84
CA HIS A 248 23.80 -12.16 -4.22
C HIS A 248 22.54 -12.70 -4.90
N GLY A 249 22.47 -12.68 -6.24
CA GLY A 249 21.24 -13.00 -6.99
C GLY A 249 20.56 -14.31 -6.59
N THR A 250 21.32 -15.40 -6.41
CA THR A 250 20.78 -16.70 -5.98
C THR A 250 20.22 -16.65 -4.56
N GLN A 251 20.98 -16.08 -3.62
CA GLN A 251 20.58 -15.98 -2.22
C GLN A 251 19.39 -15.02 -2.06
N TYR A 252 19.34 -13.96 -2.86
CA TYR A 252 18.24 -13.01 -2.91
C TYR A 252 16.91 -13.70 -3.27
N GLU A 253 16.88 -14.53 -4.31
CA GLU A 253 15.66 -15.23 -4.69
C GLU A 253 15.20 -16.23 -3.60
N VAL A 254 16.10 -16.72 -2.76
CA VAL A 254 15.74 -17.56 -1.60
C VAL A 254 15.25 -16.72 -0.42
N VAL A 255 15.99 -15.68 -0.02
CA VAL A 255 15.69 -14.86 1.17
C VAL A 255 14.54 -13.90 0.90
N TYR A 256 14.66 -13.03 -0.11
CA TYR A 256 13.64 -12.03 -0.43
C TYR A 256 12.49 -12.61 -1.25
N GLY A 257 12.75 -13.64 -2.07
CA GLY A 257 11.67 -14.37 -2.76
C GLY A 257 10.72 -15.05 -1.78
N ALA A 258 11.21 -15.47 -0.60
CA ALA A 258 10.38 -16.04 0.45
C ALA A 258 9.43 -15.03 1.12
N TYR A 259 9.58 -13.72 0.93
CA TYR A 259 8.59 -12.75 1.40
C TYR A 259 7.37 -12.62 0.47
N LYS A 260 7.46 -13.09 -0.78
CA LYS A 260 6.42 -12.95 -1.80
C LYS A 260 5.37 -14.06 -1.70
N GLY A 261 4.13 -13.77 -2.13
CA GLY A 261 3.06 -14.77 -2.22
C GLY A 261 2.57 -15.28 -0.86
N LYS A 262 2.72 -14.48 0.19
CA LYS A 262 2.35 -14.81 1.58
C LYS A 262 1.27 -13.88 2.14
N GLU A 263 0.49 -13.25 1.27
CA GLU A 263 -0.57 -12.32 1.64
C GLU A 263 -1.65 -13.01 2.51
N SER A 264 -1.93 -14.29 2.27
CA SER A 264 -2.82 -15.11 3.12
C SER A 264 -2.32 -15.27 4.56
N GLN A 265 -1.01 -15.10 4.78
CA GLN A 265 -0.36 -15.10 6.08
C GLN A 265 -0.15 -13.68 6.62
N GLN A 266 -0.77 -12.67 5.99
CA GLN A 266 -0.61 -11.25 6.31
C GLN A 266 0.86 -10.81 6.23
N ILE A 267 1.60 -11.32 5.24
CA ILE A 267 2.98 -10.94 4.92
C ILE A 267 2.95 -10.37 3.50
N TYR A 268 3.40 -9.12 3.36
CA TYR A 268 3.30 -8.37 2.11
C TYR A 268 4.68 -7.90 1.68
N PHE A 269 5.13 -8.36 0.51
CA PHE A 269 6.38 -7.91 -0.07
C PHE A 269 6.22 -6.54 -0.73
N VAL A 270 7.10 -5.59 -0.41
CA VAL A 270 7.09 -4.24 -0.95
C VAL A 270 8.36 -4.00 -1.78
N PRO A 271 8.28 -3.96 -3.12
CA PRO A 271 9.45 -3.80 -3.97
C PRO A 271 10.04 -2.40 -3.82
N PHE A 272 11.36 -2.27 -3.81
CA PHE A 272 12.06 -0.98 -3.77
C PHE A 272 13.12 -0.82 -4.84
N MET A 273 13.62 -1.89 -5.47
CA MET A 273 14.81 -1.79 -6.32
C MET A 273 14.73 -0.73 -7.41
N THR A 274 13.57 -0.57 -8.07
CA THR A 274 13.37 0.45 -9.10
C THR A 274 12.11 1.27 -8.87
N ASP A 275 12.09 2.49 -9.40
CA ASP A 275 10.89 3.31 -9.52
C ASP A 275 9.95 2.83 -10.64
N GLY A 276 8.86 3.56 -10.89
CA GLY A 276 7.87 3.22 -11.91
C GLY A 276 8.37 3.36 -13.36
N SER A 277 9.54 3.97 -13.57
CA SER A 277 10.22 4.10 -14.86
C SER A 277 11.35 3.08 -15.06
N GLY A 278 11.60 2.23 -14.06
CA GLY A 278 12.68 1.23 -14.09
C GLY A 278 14.04 1.77 -13.64
N VAL A 279 14.11 3.01 -13.13
CA VAL A 279 15.35 3.57 -12.59
C VAL A 279 15.60 3.04 -11.18
N ASN A 280 16.84 2.65 -10.89
CA ASN A 280 17.23 2.15 -9.58
C ASN A 280 16.92 3.17 -8.48
N THR A 281 16.36 2.72 -7.37
CA THR A 281 16.17 3.56 -6.19
C THR A 281 17.53 4.01 -5.66
N PRO A 282 17.72 5.33 -5.43
CA PRO A 282 19.01 5.87 -5.00
C PRO A 282 19.58 5.24 -3.73
N THR A 283 20.87 4.94 -3.78
CA THR A 283 21.66 4.44 -2.65
C THR A 283 22.58 5.53 -2.12
N ASN A 284 23.32 5.25 -1.05
CA ASN A 284 24.40 6.11 -0.56
C ASN A 284 25.61 6.19 -1.51
N ASN A 285 25.55 5.58 -2.70
CA ASN A 285 26.53 5.83 -3.74
C ASN A 285 26.54 7.34 -4.08
N PRO A 286 27.68 8.05 -4.00
CA PRO A 286 27.74 9.50 -4.24
C PRO A 286 27.15 9.96 -5.58
N SER A 287 27.19 9.13 -6.62
CA SER A 287 26.57 9.46 -7.93
C SER A 287 25.04 9.39 -7.93
N GLU A 288 24.44 8.71 -6.96
CA GLU A 288 22.99 8.51 -6.82
C GLU A 288 22.37 9.39 -5.74
N ASP A 289 23.19 9.92 -4.83
CA ASP A 289 22.78 10.85 -3.78
C ASP A 289 23.54 12.18 -3.90
N PRO A 290 23.26 12.98 -4.96
CA PRO A 290 23.92 14.25 -5.19
C PRO A 290 23.42 15.34 -4.24
N ASP A 291 24.19 16.42 -4.13
CA ASP A 291 23.76 17.65 -3.47
C ASP A 291 22.55 18.27 -4.20
N ILE A 292 21.58 18.76 -3.43
CA ILE A 292 20.43 19.53 -3.93
C ILE A 292 20.44 20.87 -3.20
N VAL A 293 21.32 21.76 -3.67
CA VAL A 293 21.62 23.05 -3.01
C VAL A 293 20.37 23.89 -2.79
N GLY A 294 19.44 23.92 -3.75
CA GLY A 294 18.18 24.65 -3.62
C GLY A 294 17.27 24.17 -2.48
N SER A 295 17.48 22.95 -1.96
CA SER A 295 16.78 22.40 -0.81
C SER A 295 17.64 22.39 0.47
N GLY A 296 18.84 23.00 0.44
CA GLY A 296 19.79 22.92 1.54
C GLY A 296 20.33 21.51 1.81
N TYR A 297 20.18 20.60 0.85
CA TYR A 297 20.56 19.20 0.99
C TYR A 297 21.95 18.94 0.44
N TYR A 298 22.80 18.32 1.26
CA TYR A 298 24.09 17.80 0.85
C TYR A 298 24.05 16.28 0.95
N GLY A 299 24.38 15.61 -0.16
CA GLY A 299 24.27 14.18 -0.28
C GLY A 299 25.47 13.44 0.33
N SER A 300 25.49 12.13 0.16
CA SER A 300 26.47 11.22 0.75
C SER A 300 27.93 11.47 0.32
N ALA A 301 28.17 12.22 -0.76
CA ALA A 301 29.49 12.47 -1.34
C ALA A 301 30.49 13.09 -0.35
N SER A 302 30.01 13.90 0.60
CA SER A 302 30.87 14.56 1.59
C SER A 302 31.38 13.61 2.68
N ARG A 303 30.80 12.41 2.82
CA ARG A 303 31.21 11.44 3.84
C ARG A 303 32.48 10.68 3.44
N THR A 304 33.26 10.32 4.45
CA THR A 304 34.53 9.58 4.35
C THR A 304 34.53 8.39 5.30
N ASN A 305 35.62 7.61 5.33
CA ASN A 305 35.78 6.50 6.27
C ASN A 305 35.69 6.88 7.76
N LYS A 306 35.75 8.17 8.08
CA LYS A 306 35.56 8.68 9.44
C LYS A 306 34.09 8.78 9.86
N ASN A 307 33.16 8.86 8.91
CA ASN A 307 31.77 9.20 9.20
C ASN A 307 30.73 8.58 8.25
N TRP A 308 31.11 7.73 7.29
CA TRP A 308 30.16 6.90 6.56
C TRP A 308 29.71 5.69 7.40
N VAL A 309 28.59 5.09 7.03
CA VAL A 309 28.02 3.92 7.73
C VAL A 309 28.64 2.61 7.26
N SER A 310 29.16 2.58 6.03
CA SER A 310 29.83 1.43 5.41
C SER A 310 30.72 1.88 4.25
N SER A 311 31.81 1.16 4.00
CA SER A 311 32.65 1.38 2.80
C SER A 311 31.93 0.97 1.50
N ASN A 312 31.06 -0.03 1.55
CA ASN A 312 30.27 -0.46 0.39
C ASN A 312 28.99 0.40 0.29
N ARG A 313 29.11 1.58 -0.30
CA ARG A 313 28.06 2.62 -0.31
C ARG A 313 26.72 2.18 -0.92
N PRO A 314 26.68 1.45 -2.05
CA PRO A 314 25.42 1.01 -2.69
C PRO A 314 24.56 0.04 -1.87
N THR A 315 25.07 -0.51 -0.78
CA THR A 315 24.35 -1.48 0.08
C THR A 315 23.25 -0.85 0.92
N HIS A 316 23.14 0.48 0.94
CA HIS A 316 22.18 1.21 1.75
C HIS A 316 21.44 2.27 0.94
N PHE A 317 20.12 2.36 1.10
CA PHE A 317 19.33 3.43 0.49
C PHE A 317 19.73 4.81 1.01
N SER A 318 19.70 5.81 0.12
CA SER A 318 20.04 7.20 0.44
C SER A 318 19.04 7.87 1.38
N SER A 319 19.43 8.99 2.01
CA SER A 319 18.49 9.81 2.78
C SER A 319 17.34 10.31 1.90
N TRP A 320 17.59 10.62 0.63
CA TRP A 320 16.55 11.05 -0.30
C TRP A 320 15.53 9.95 -0.61
N ALA A 321 15.99 8.72 -0.86
CA ALA A 321 15.12 7.56 -1.06
C ALA A 321 14.25 7.27 0.18
N ARG A 322 14.81 7.48 1.38
CA ARG A 322 14.13 7.32 2.68
C ARG A 322 13.10 8.41 2.99
N ARG A 323 13.15 9.55 2.29
CA ARG A 323 12.10 10.59 2.34
C ARG A 323 11.00 10.40 1.30
N GLY A 324 11.36 9.81 0.15
CA GLY A 324 10.49 9.65 -1.02
C GLY A 324 9.94 8.23 -1.17
N ILE A 325 10.51 7.48 -2.12
CA ILE A 325 9.92 6.25 -2.65
C ILE A 325 9.73 5.14 -1.60
N ILE A 326 10.65 5.00 -0.64
CA ILE A 326 10.56 3.94 0.38
C ILE A 326 9.35 4.17 1.28
N PRO A 327 9.20 5.32 1.96
CA PRO A 327 8.02 5.57 2.78
C PRO A 327 6.74 5.65 1.95
N ASP A 328 6.77 6.10 0.68
CA ASP A 328 5.60 6.08 -0.21
C ASP A 328 5.04 4.66 -0.37
N ARG A 329 5.92 3.72 -0.74
CA ARG A 329 5.52 2.33 -0.97
C ARG A 329 5.14 1.62 0.32
N MET A 330 5.89 1.85 1.41
CA MET A 330 5.58 1.28 2.73
C MET A 330 4.24 1.77 3.28
N ALA A 331 3.99 3.07 3.26
CA ALA A 331 2.72 3.64 3.71
C ALA A 331 1.56 3.14 2.83
N THR A 332 1.74 3.08 1.51
CA THR A 332 0.73 2.53 0.60
C THR A 332 0.42 1.06 0.92
N ALA A 333 1.43 0.24 1.20
CA ALA A 333 1.24 -1.16 1.59
C ALA A 333 0.49 -1.30 2.92
N ILE A 334 0.83 -0.48 3.93
CA ILE A 334 0.11 -0.41 5.20
C ILE A 334 -1.35 0.00 4.98
N LEU A 335 -1.59 1.04 4.17
CA LEU A 335 -2.95 1.51 3.88
C LEU A 335 -3.76 0.42 3.17
N ASN A 336 -3.16 -0.32 2.25
CA ASN A 336 -3.82 -1.40 1.54
C ASN A 336 -4.12 -2.61 2.44
N ALA A 337 -3.22 -2.95 3.36
CA ALA A 337 -3.36 -4.12 4.23
C ALA A 337 -4.20 -3.84 5.49
N ALA A 338 -4.05 -2.65 6.10
CA ALA A 338 -4.67 -2.31 7.39
C ALA A 338 -5.43 -0.97 7.40
N GLY A 339 -5.13 -0.06 6.47
CA GLY A 339 -5.71 1.29 6.45
C GLY A 339 -7.09 1.43 5.78
N ARG A 340 -7.73 0.32 5.41
CA ARG A 340 -9.07 0.29 4.79
C ARG A 340 -10.19 -0.13 5.74
N THR A 341 -9.90 -0.20 7.05
CA THR A 341 -10.90 -0.57 8.07
C THR A 341 -11.64 0.65 8.64
N SER A 342 -12.90 0.48 9.00
CA SER A 342 -13.70 1.54 9.65
C SER A 342 -13.07 2.01 10.96
N ALA A 343 -12.50 1.09 11.75
CA ALA A 343 -11.73 1.42 12.96
C ALA A 343 -10.53 2.34 12.62
N PHE A 344 -9.81 2.04 11.53
CA PHE A 344 -8.69 2.86 11.07
C PHE A 344 -9.09 4.31 10.75
N ILE A 345 -10.16 4.48 9.97
CA ILE A 345 -10.61 5.78 9.44
C ILE A 345 -11.43 6.60 10.45
N SER A 346 -12.21 5.94 11.31
CA SER A 346 -13.10 6.61 12.29
C SER A 346 -12.49 6.78 13.68
N GLY A 347 -11.45 6.00 14.02
CA GLY A 347 -10.73 6.12 15.29
C GLY A 347 -11.55 5.72 16.50
N LYS A 348 -12.62 4.96 16.28
CA LYS A 348 -13.25 4.22 17.35
C LYS A 348 -12.33 3.06 17.72
N ALA A 349 -12.05 2.93 19.02
CA ALA A 349 -11.43 1.73 19.57
C ALA A 349 -12.25 0.50 19.13
N PRO A 350 -11.61 -0.63 18.81
CA PRO A 350 -12.34 -1.83 18.42
C PRO A 350 -13.34 -2.21 19.52
N GLU A 351 -14.62 -2.31 19.18
CA GLU A 351 -15.64 -2.81 20.10
C GLU A 351 -15.31 -4.27 20.45
N ILE A 352 -14.94 -4.48 21.71
CA ILE A 352 -14.68 -5.80 22.27
C ILE A 352 -16.01 -6.53 22.38
N LYS A 353 -16.29 -7.45 21.44
CA LYS A 353 -17.25 -8.52 21.72
C LYS A 353 -16.54 -9.61 22.52
N PRO A 354 -17.00 -9.97 23.72
CA PRO A 354 -16.47 -11.12 24.44
C PRO A 354 -16.78 -12.39 23.63
N SER A 355 -15.79 -13.24 23.42
CA SER A 355 -15.97 -14.54 22.77
C SER A 355 -16.92 -15.43 23.59
N PRO A 356 -17.88 -16.10 22.94
CA PRO A 356 -18.42 -17.36 23.42
C PRO A 356 -17.80 -18.51 22.59
N GLY A 357 -17.28 -19.51 23.29
CA GLY A 357 -16.94 -20.79 22.68
C GLY A 357 -18.17 -21.58 22.23
N GLY A 358 -17.93 -22.61 21.43
CA GLY A 358 -18.90 -23.66 21.12
C GLY A 358 -19.31 -23.69 19.65
N ASP A 359 -18.99 -24.81 19.00
CA ASP A 359 -19.35 -25.18 17.64
C ASP A 359 -20.86 -25.04 17.33
N THR A 360 -21.21 -24.25 16.31
CA THR A 360 -22.35 -24.53 15.39
C THR A 360 -22.31 -23.58 14.17
N PRO A 361 -22.59 -24.07 12.95
CA PRO A 361 -22.33 -23.34 11.71
C PRO A 361 -23.40 -22.28 11.47
N SER A 362 -22.99 -21.02 11.35
CA SER A 362 -23.92 -19.88 11.14
C SER A 362 -23.42 -18.96 10.04
N GLY A 363 -24.13 -18.96 8.89
CA GLY A 363 -24.46 -17.84 7.99
C GLY A 363 -23.36 -16.91 7.43
N PRO A 364 -23.54 -16.35 6.21
CA PRO A 364 -22.51 -15.56 5.54
C PRO A 364 -22.20 -14.28 6.33
N SER A 365 -20.93 -14.13 6.69
CA SER A 365 -20.37 -12.92 7.32
C SER A 365 -20.62 -11.71 6.42
N ALA A 366 -21.25 -10.66 6.95
CA ALA A 366 -21.40 -9.38 6.27
C ALA A 366 -20.01 -8.72 6.13
N ASP A 367 -19.46 -8.80 4.93
CA ASP A 367 -18.13 -8.33 4.56
C ASP A 367 -18.10 -6.79 4.49
N THR A 368 -17.38 -6.17 5.43
CA THR A 368 -17.27 -4.71 5.59
C THR A 368 -16.11 -4.09 4.80
N SER A 369 -15.49 -4.81 3.87
CA SER A 369 -14.37 -4.33 3.05
C SER A 369 -14.81 -3.61 1.77
N VAL A 370 -13.95 -2.74 1.23
CA VAL A 370 -14.06 -2.29 -0.17
C VAL A 370 -13.76 -3.49 -1.05
N ARG A 371 -14.75 -3.95 -1.81
CA ARG A 371 -14.61 -5.12 -2.69
C ARG A 371 -13.93 -4.68 -3.98
N THR A 372 -12.82 -5.33 -4.33
CA THR A 372 -12.07 -5.03 -5.56
C THR A 372 -12.02 -6.24 -6.48
N ILE A 373 -12.42 -6.04 -7.73
CA ILE A 373 -12.24 -7.00 -8.83
C ILE A 373 -11.32 -6.35 -9.85
N SER A 374 -10.26 -7.04 -10.27
CA SER A 374 -9.28 -6.46 -11.19
C SER A 374 -8.84 -7.42 -12.29
N LEU A 375 -8.43 -6.84 -13.42
CA LEU A 375 -7.66 -7.48 -14.49
C LEU A 375 -6.42 -6.63 -14.72
N LEU A 376 -5.28 -7.05 -14.14
CA LEU A 376 -4.02 -6.31 -14.15
C LEU A 376 -2.88 -7.18 -14.71
N PRO A 377 -2.14 -6.72 -15.73
CA PRO A 377 -0.96 -7.40 -16.27
C PRO A 377 0.06 -7.80 -15.20
N THR A 378 0.22 -6.97 -14.18
CA THR A 378 1.13 -7.19 -13.04
C THR A 378 0.68 -8.31 -12.09
N ALA A 379 -0.59 -8.72 -12.15
CA ALA A 379 -1.16 -9.78 -11.33
C ALA A 379 -1.18 -11.15 -12.05
N GLY A 380 -0.42 -11.30 -13.14
CA GLY A 380 -0.30 -12.55 -13.90
C GLY A 380 -1.41 -12.75 -14.93
N ASP A 381 -1.58 -13.97 -15.43
CA ASP A 381 -2.58 -14.27 -16.46
C ASP A 381 -4.02 -14.09 -15.96
N ALA A 382 -4.94 -13.79 -16.88
CA ALA A 382 -6.34 -13.53 -16.57
C ALA A 382 -7.00 -14.69 -15.80
N ALA A 383 -6.66 -15.94 -16.13
CA ALA A 383 -7.17 -17.13 -15.44
C ALA A 383 -6.66 -17.25 -13.99
N ALA A 384 -5.43 -16.82 -13.70
CA ALA A 384 -4.91 -16.79 -12.32
C ALA A 384 -5.60 -15.71 -11.49
N GLN A 385 -6.02 -14.63 -12.13
CA GLN A 385 -6.93 -13.61 -11.58
C GLN A 385 -8.40 -14.07 -11.61
N GLY A 386 -8.64 -15.35 -11.94
CA GLY A 386 -9.90 -16.07 -12.12
C GLY A 386 -10.94 -15.38 -12.99
N TRP A 387 -10.49 -14.79 -14.08
CA TRP A 387 -11.33 -14.47 -15.23
C TRP A 387 -11.46 -15.70 -16.13
N SER A 388 -12.63 -15.85 -16.76
CA SER A 388 -12.93 -16.92 -17.69
C SER A 388 -13.27 -16.36 -19.07
N ILE A 389 -12.58 -16.80 -20.12
CA ILE A 389 -12.85 -16.41 -21.50
C ILE A 389 -13.70 -17.48 -22.20
N LYS A 390 -14.70 -17.05 -22.97
CA LYS A 390 -15.50 -17.91 -23.86
C LYS A 390 -15.54 -17.33 -25.26
N ASN A 391 -15.52 -18.21 -26.27
CA ASN A 391 -15.57 -17.87 -27.69
C ASN A 391 -14.50 -16.86 -28.16
N GLY A 392 -13.35 -16.85 -27.49
CA GLY A 392 -12.24 -15.95 -27.74
C GLY A 392 -10.97 -16.46 -27.06
N GLY A 393 -9.86 -15.76 -27.26
CA GLY A 393 -8.62 -15.95 -26.52
C GLY A 393 -8.26 -14.68 -25.77
N ILE A 394 -7.52 -14.85 -24.68
CA ILE A 394 -6.87 -13.75 -23.96
C ILE A 394 -5.40 -14.10 -23.78
N GLN A 395 -4.54 -13.17 -24.15
CA GLN A 395 -3.08 -13.35 -24.04
C GLN A 395 -2.47 -12.14 -23.36
N LEU A 396 -1.64 -12.39 -22.35
CA LEU A 396 -0.79 -11.38 -21.74
C LEU A 396 0.51 -11.27 -22.53
N SER A 397 0.82 -10.07 -23.04
CA SER A 397 2.03 -9.78 -23.82
C SER A 397 2.38 -8.31 -23.65
N ASP A 398 3.65 -8.03 -23.36
CA ASP A 398 4.18 -6.66 -23.21
C ASP A 398 3.41 -5.80 -22.21
N GLY A 399 2.98 -6.40 -21.09
CA GLY A 399 2.23 -5.70 -20.04
C GLY A 399 0.81 -5.32 -20.43
N VAL A 400 0.21 -5.99 -21.43
CA VAL A 400 -1.15 -5.73 -21.92
C VAL A 400 -1.90 -7.04 -22.16
N PHE A 401 -3.19 -7.09 -21.86
CA PHE A 401 -4.06 -8.18 -22.29
C PHE A 401 -4.61 -7.92 -23.68
N LYS A 402 -4.31 -8.80 -24.62
CA LYS A 402 -4.85 -8.80 -25.98
C LYS A 402 -5.97 -9.82 -26.09
N ILE A 403 -7.14 -9.40 -26.56
CA ILE A 403 -8.29 -10.29 -26.75
C ILE A 403 -8.43 -10.64 -28.24
N THR A 404 -8.52 -11.94 -28.51
CA THR A 404 -8.76 -12.46 -29.86
C THR A 404 -10.19 -12.98 -29.98
N LYS A 405 -10.87 -12.57 -31.05
CA LYS A 405 -12.24 -12.99 -31.35
C LYS A 405 -12.24 -14.28 -32.18
N GLN A 406 -13.08 -15.25 -31.83
CA GLN A 406 -13.36 -16.38 -32.72
C GLN A 406 -14.38 -15.96 -33.80
N SER A 407 -14.16 -16.43 -35.03
CA SER A 407 -15.02 -16.10 -36.17
C SER A 407 -16.49 -16.43 -35.89
N ASN A 408 -17.39 -15.50 -36.24
CA ASN A 408 -18.85 -15.63 -36.08
C ASN A 408 -19.34 -15.88 -34.64
N LYS A 409 -18.55 -15.54 -33.61
CA LYS A 409 -18.96 -15.62 -32.20
C LYS A 409 -18.64 -14.32 -31.48
N ALA A 410 -19.53 -13.89 -30.59
CA ALA A 410 -19.20 -12.86 -29.61
C ALA A 410 -18.37 -13.49 -28.49
N TRP A 411 -17.26 -12.87 -28.10
CA TRP A 411 -16.44 -13.35 -26.98
C TRP A 411 -16.96 -12.77 -25.67
N SER A 412 -16.71 -13.47 -24.56
CA SER A 412 -17.05 -12.98 -23.23
C SER A 412 -15.94 -13.32 -22.24
N LEU A 413 -15.38 -12.31 -21.57
CA LEU A 413 -14.45 -12.46 -20.46
C LEU A 413 -15.19 -12.14 -19.17
N THR A 414 -15.34 -13.11 -18.28
CA THR A 414 -16.22 -12.99 -17.11
C THR A 414 -15.49 -13.22 -15.80
N ARG A 415 -15.89 -12.49 -14.77
CA ARG A 415 -15.47 -12.67 -13.38
C ARG A 415 -16.69 -12.55 -12.46
N PRO A 416 -16.97 -13.54 -11.58
CA PRO A 416 -18.09 -13.45 -10.64
C PRO A 416 -18.00 -12.23 -9.71
N VAL A 417 -19.17 -11.67 -9.40
CA VAL A 417 -19.38 -10.58 -8.44
C VAL A 417 -20.49 -10.99 -7.50
N ASP A 418 -20.12 -11.31 -6.27
CA ASP A 418 -21.00 -11.86 -5.24
C ASP A 418 -21.95 -10.83 -4.59
N ASP A 419 -21.67 -9.54 -4.69
CA ASP A 419 -22.50 -8.45 -4.13
C ASP A 419 -22.53 -7.24 -5.07
N ALA A 420 -22.98 -7.47 -6.30
CA ALA A 420 -23.10 -6.41 -7.30
C ALA A 420 -24.05 -5.30 -6.83
N VAL A 421 -25.19 -5.64 -6.19
CA VAL A 421 -26.22 -4.70 -5.75
C VAL A 421 -25.67 -3.59 -4.85
N SER A 422 -24.59 -3.87 -4.13
CA SER A 422 -23.91 -2.90 -3.27
C SER A 422 -23.33 -1.69 -3.98
N LEU A 423 -23.09 -1.74 -5.30
CA LEU A 423 -22.74 -0.55 -6.07
C LEU A 423 -23.82 0.53 -5.98
N LEU A 424 -25.09 0.14 -5.84
CA LEU A 424 -26.21 1.07 -5.73
C LEU A 424 -26.37 1.64 -4.31
N THR A 425 -26.09 0.84 -3.28
CA THR A 425 -26.22 1.28 -1.87
C THR A 425 -24.98 2.03 -1.38
N ARG A 426 -23.78 1.54 -1.73
CA ARG A 426 -22.50 2.03 -1.20
C ARG A 426 -21.77 2.94 -2.18
N GLY A 427 -22.14 2.91 -3.46
CA GLY A 427 -21.37 3.53 -4.52
C GLY A 427 -20.10 2.73 -4.83
N GLY A 428 -19.26 3.28 -5.70
CA GLY A 428 -18.06 2.61 -6.16
C GLY A 428 -17.54 3.21 -7.44
N ARG A 429 -16.54 2.55 -8.02
CA ARG A 429 -15.89 3.03 -9.24
C ARG A 429 -15.43 1.85 -10.09
N LEU A 430 -15.74 1.90 -11.38
CA LEU A 430 -15.02 1.12 -12.39
C LEU A 430 -13.99 2.04 -13.05
N SER A 431 -12.75 1.59 -13.19
CA SER A 431 -11.69 2.22 -13.98
C SER A 431 -11.16 1.22 -15.00
N CYS A 432 -11.09 1.62 -16.26
CA CYS A 432 -10.57 0.78 -17.34
C CYS A 432 -9.69 1.60 -18.29
N LYS A 433 -8.47 1.13 -18.53
CA LYS A 433 -7.59 1.65 -19.56
C LYS A 433 -7.47 0.63 -20.69
N PHE A 434 -7.97 0.99 -21.86
CA PHE A 434 -8.11 0.11 -23.00
C PHE A 434 -7.72 0.84 -24.30
N ARG A 435 -7.43 0.09 -25.36
CA ARG A 435 -7.36 0.63 -26.72
C ARG A 435 -8.05 -0.30 -27.69
N LEU A 436 -8.48 0.28 -28.81
CA LEU A 436 -9.13 -0.44 -29.90
C LEU A 436 -8.16 -0.54 -31.09
N SER A 437 -8.15 -1.68 -31.77
CA SER A 437 -7.34 -1.91 -32.98
C SER A 437 -8.21 -2.17 -34.19
N GLY A 438 -7.80 -1.62 -35.35
CA GLY A 438 -8.52 -1.71 -36.62
C GLY A 438 -8.79 -0.35 -37.25
N ALA A 439 -9.09 -0.35 -38.55
CA ALA A 439 -9.42 0.85 -39.31
C ALA A 439 -10.78 1.43 -38.89
N LEU A 440 -10.91 2.76 -38.92
CA LEU A 440 -12.17 3.44 -38.64
C LEU A 440 -13.27 2.90 -39.57
N THR A 441 -14.33 2.37 -38.97
CA THR A 441 -15.53 1.88 -39.65
C THR A 441 -16.71 2.44 -38.89
N ASN A 442 -17.66 3.04 -39.59
CA ASN A 442 -18.83 3.64 -38.93
C ASN A 442 -19.72 2.56 -38.32
N ASN A 443 -20.28 2.83 -37.14
CA ASN A 443 -21.14 1.95 -36.35
C ASN A 443 -20.48 0.65 -35.84
N GLN A 444 -19.15 0.56 -35.84
CA GLN A 444 -18.45 -0.62 -35.37
C GLN A 444 -18.33 -0.64 -33.85
N PHE A 445 -18.62 -1.80 -33.25
CA PHE A 445 -18.53 -2.01 -31.80
C PHE A 445 -17.07 -2.24 -31.37
N GLY A 446 -16.74 -1.72 -30.18
CA GLY A 446 -15.50 -2.00 -29.46
C GLY A 446 -15.77 -2.77 -28.16
N LEU A 447 -15.18 -2.31 -27.06
CA LEU A 447 -15.32 -2.92 -25.73
C LEU A 447 -16.72 -2.68 -25.14
N GLY A 448 -17.36 -3.75 -24.69
CA GLY A 448 -18.55 -3.75 -23.85
C GLY A 448 -18.27 -4.19 -22.43
N ILE A 449 -18.96 -3.59 -21.46
CA ILE A 449 -18.86 -3.88 -20.02
C ILE A 449 -20.27 -4.03 -19.45
N TYR A 450 -20.54 -5.19 -18.86
CA TYR A 450 -21.85 -5.56 -18.32
C TYR A 450 -21.74 -6.10 -16.90
N LEU A 451 -22.73 -5.76 -16.07
CA LEU A 451 -22.92 -6.30 -14.74
C LEU A 451 -24.39 -6.12 -14.38
N TYR A 452 -25.10 -7.22 -14.11
CA TYR A 452 -26.46 -7.18 -13.62
C TYR A 452 -26.65 -8.21 -12.50
N THR A 453 -27.68 -7.97 -11.71
CA THR A 453 -28.05 -8.83 -10.58
C THR A 453 -29.53 -9.17 -10.65
N ASP A 454 -29.93 -10.27 -10.05
CA ASP A 454 -31.30 -10.68 -9.80
C ASP A 454 -31.74 -10.36 -8.36
N VAL A 455 -30.84 -9.79 -7.55
CA VAL A 455 -31.14 -9.32 -6.20
C VAL A 455 -32.11 -8.14 -6.26
N ALA A 456 -33.11 -8.16 -5.37
CA ALA A 456 -34.09 -7.09 -5.24
C ALA A 456 -33.41 -5.75 -4.94
N LEU A 457 -33.98 -4.66 -5.47
CA LEU A 457 -33.45 -3.33 -5.20
C LEU A 457 -33.69 -2.94 -3.74
N PRO A 458 -32.71 -2.27 -3.09
CA PRO A 458 -32.91 -1.66 -1.79
C PRO A 458 -34.01 -0.59 -1.85
N ASP A 459 -34.79 -0.45 -0.78
CA ASP A 459 -35.93 0.48 -0.69
C ASP A 459 -35.54 1.95 -0.97
N VAL A 460 -34.28 2.31 -0.70
CA VAL A 460 -33.75 3.67 -0.91
C VAL A 460 -33.37 3.97 -2.37
N VAL A 461 -33.37 2.97 -3.26
CA VAL A 461 -32.93 3.12 -4.67
C VAL A 461 -34.10 2.96 -5.63
N ALA A 462 -34.49 4.06 -6.28
CA ALA A 462 -35.42 4.03 -7.41
C ALA A 462 -34.68 3.72 -8.72
N MET A 463 -35.19 2.76 -9.49
CA MET A 463 -34.66 2.40 -10.82
C MET A 463 -35.82 2.17 -11.80
N THR A 464 -35.73 2.81 -12.97
CA THR A 464 -36.75 2.74 -14.03
C THR A 464 -36.56 1.51 -14.92
N GLY A 465 -37.55 1.17 -15.74
CA GLY A 465 -37.51 0.02 -16.65
C GLY A 465 -38.13 -1.26 -16.08
N THR A 466 -37.97 -2.36 -16.82
CA THR A 466 -38.56 -3.67 -16.49
C THR A 466 -37.52 -4.79 -16.64
N GLY A 467 -37.57 -5.81 -15.77
CA GLY A 467 -36.59 -6.90 -15.76
C GLY A 467 -35.65 -6.81 -14.55
N ASN A 468 -34.40 -7.23 -14.74
CA ASN A 468 -33.38 -7.27 -13.70
C ASN A 468 -32.62 -5.94 -13.59
N PRO A 469 -32.13 -5.53 -12.41
CA PRO A 469 -31.25 -4.38 -12.26
C PRO A 469 -29.92 -4.55 -13.05
N PHE A 470 -29.75 -3.77 -14.12
CA PHE A 470 -28.49 -3.68 -14.85
C PHE A 470 -27.67 -2.54 -14.25
N LEU A 471 -26.62 -2.87 -13.49
CA LEU A 471 -25.70 -1.89 -12.91
C LEU A 471 -24.70 -1.37 -13.94
N MET A 472 -24.38 -2.20 -14.93
CA MET A 472 -23.61 -1.81 -16.10
C MET A 472 -24.20 -2.49 -17.34
N SER A 473 -24.36 -1.72 -18.40
CA SER A 473 -24.72 -2.20 -19.74
C SER A 473 -24.14 -1.25 -20.78
N PHE A 474 -22.82 -1.10 -20.78
CA PHE A 474 -22.15 -0.08 -21.58
C PHE A 474 -21.34 -0.71 -22.69
N PHE A 475 -21.20 0.02 -23.80
CA PHE A 475 -20.26 -0.36 -24.86
C PHE A 475 -19.71 0.85 -25.58
N THR A 476 -18.57 0.68 -26.21
CA THR A 476 -18.00 1.68 -27.10
C THR A 476 -18.42 1.42 -28.54
N GLN A 477 -18.76 2.47 -29.28
CA GLN A 477 -19.09 2.36 -30.70
C GLN A 477 -18.62 3.61 -31.45
N THR A 478 -18.13 3.40 -32.67
CA THR A 478 -17.77 4.51 -33.56
C THR A 478 -19.00 5.05 -34.28
N THR A 479 -19.18 6.37 -34.27
CA THR A 479 -20.19 7.05 -35.08
C THR A 479 -19.62 8.40 -35.51
N ASP A 480 -19.76 8.75 -36.79
CA ASP A 480 -19.29 10.01 -37.37
C ASP A 480 -17.80 10.29 -37.08
N GLY A 481 -16.98 9.24 -37.19
CA GLY A 481 -15.53 9.32 -36.97
C GLY A 481 -15.08 9.41 -35.52
N LYS A 482 -16.01 9.39 -34.57
CA LYS A 482 -15.72 9.50 -33.14
C LYS A 482 -15.98 8.21 -32.39
N LEU A 483 -15.23 7.97 -31.31
CA LEU A 483 -15.48 6.89 -30.38
C LEU A 483 -16.45 7.36 -29.28
N ASN A 484 -17.57 6.65 -29.11
CA ASN A 484 -18.64 7.04 -28.19
C ASN A 484 -18.81 5.99 -27.09
N LEU A 485 -19.18 6.43 -25.90
CA LEU A 485 -19.72 5.55 -24.85
C LEU A 485 -21.24 5.48 -25.00
N MET A 486 -21.78 4.26 -25.08
CA MET A 486 -23.20 3.99 -25.30
C MET A 486 -23.77 3.20 -24.12
N HIS A 487 -24.99 3.53 -23.72
CA HIS A 487 -25.82 2.75 -22.82
C HIS A 487 -26.67 1.79 -23.65
N HIS A 488 -26.41 0.49 -23.50
CA HIS A 488 -27.17 -0.59 -24.11
C HIS A 488 -28.49 -0.77 -23.39
N LYS A 489 -29.59 -0.58 -24.12
CA LYS A 489 -30.93 -0.80 -23.61
C LYS A 489 -31.75 -1.54 -24.65
N LYS A 490 -32.60 -2.46 -24.21
CA LYS A 490 -33.55 -3.15 -25.09
C LYS A 490 -34.51 -2.18 -25.79
N ALA A 491 -34.88 -1.09 -25.11
CA ALA A 491 -35.72 -0.02 -25.64
C ALA A 491 -34.99 0.95 -26.60
N GLY A 492 -33.73 0.65 -26.97
CA GLY A 492 -32.92 1.48 -27.85
C GLY A 492 -31.75 2.14 -27.12
N ASN A 493 -30.57 2.08 -27.73
CA ASN A 493 -29.33 2.55 -27.13
C ASN A 493 -29.31 4.07 -26.97
N THR A 494 -28.58 4.57 -25.98
CA THR A 494 -28.43 6.02 -25.76
C THR A 494 -26.95 6.36 -25.62
N LYS A 495 -26.52 7.44 -26.28
CA LYS A 495 -25.15 7.94 -26.16
C LYS A 495 -24.96 8.66 -24.82
N LEU A 496 -23.92 8.28 -24.09
CA LEU A 496 -23.57 8.85 -22.78
C LEU A 496 -22.45 9.89 -22.87
N GLY A 497 -21.60 9.79 -23.89
CA GLY A 497 -20.50 10.72 -24.10
C GLY A 497 -19.58 10.30 -25.25
N GLU A 498 -18.55 11.11 -25.49
CA GLU A 498 -17.57 10.95 -26.56
C GLU A 498 -16.16 10.91 -25.96
N PHE A 499 -15.31 10.00 -26.44
CA PHE A 499 -13.87 10.00 -26.14
C PHE A 499 -13.10 10.98 -27.03
N GLY A 500 -13.66 11.34 -28.19
CA GLY A 500 -13.03 12.15 -29.23
C GLY A 500 -13.02 11.43 -30.58
N ASN A 501 -12.20 11.93 -31.51
CA ASN A 501 -11.97 11.27 -32.79
C ASN A 501 -11.38 9.87 -32.56
N TYR A 502 -11.83 8.89 -33.32
CA TYR A 502 -11.32 7.53 -33.20
C TYR A 502 -9.84 7.48 -33.62
N SER A 503 -9.02 6.92 -32.75
CA SER A 503 -7.65 6.50 -33.02
C SER A 503 -7.40 5.14 -32.34
N ASN A 504 -6.25 4.53 -32.62
CA ASN A 504 -5.80 3.31 -31.94
C ASN A 504 -5.05 3.63 -30.62
N ASP A 505 -5.13 4.87 -30.13
CA ASP A 505 -4.50 5.29 -28.89
C ASP A 505 -5.24 4.77 -27.65
N TRP A 506 -4.53 4.77 -26.53
CA TRP A 506 -5.09 4.44 -25.23
C TRP A 506 -6.20 5.39 -24.81
N GLN A 507 -7.29 4.82 -24.34
CA GLN A 507 -8.46 5.47 -23.79
C GLN A 507 -8.59 5.11 -22.32
N THR A 508 -9.13 6.03 -21.51
CA THR A 508 -9.49 5.75 -20.12
C THR A 508 -10.98 5.99 -19.90
N LEU A 509 -11.65 5.00 -19.32
CA LEU A 509 -13.04 5.07 -18.91
C LEU A 509 -13.10 4.92 -17.40
N GLU A 510 -13.71 5.88 -16.72
CA GLU A 510 -14.14 5.72 -15.33
C GLU A 510 -15.67 5.82 -15.25
N LEU A 511 -16.30 4.98 -14.43
CA LEU A 511 -17.71 5.05 -14.09
C LEU A 511 -17.83 5.16 -12.58
N VAL A 512 -18.30 6.31 -12.10
CA VAL A 512 -18.44 6.59 -10.66
C VAL A 512 -19.90 6.39 -10.26
N PHE A 513 -20.14 5.44 -9.36
CA PHE A 513 -21.47 5.10 -8.84
C PHE A 513 -21.77 5.95 -7.61
N THR A 514 -22.90 6.64 -7.64
CA THR A 514 -23.35 7.47 -6.51
C THR A 514 -24.10 6.61 -5.51
N ALA A 515 -23.58 6.54 -4.28
CA ALA A 515 -24.15 5.78 -3.18
C ALA A 515 -25.62 6.15 -2.91
N GLY A 516 -26.45 5.15 -2.61
CA GLY A 516 -27.88 5.31 -2.35
C GLY A 516 -28.69 5.67 -3.61
N SER A 517 -28.19 5.44 -4.82
CA SER A 517 -28.90 5.81 -6.04
C SER A 517 -28.58 4.90 -7.24
N ALA A 518 -29.39 5.01 -8.30
CA ALA A 518 -29.10 4.42 -9.61
C ALA A 518 -28.27 5.36 -10.51
N THR A 519 -27.63 6.38 -9.95
CA THR A 519 -26.91 7.41 -10.70
C THR A 519 -25.45 7.04 -10.92
N VAL A 520 -25.00 7.14 -12.17
CA VAL A 520 -23.60 6.92 -12.57
C VAL A 520 -23.08 8.13 -13.33
N THR A 521 -21.87 8.57 -12.99
CA THR A 521 -21.15 9.64 -13.68
C THR A 521 -19.98 9.06 -14.48
N PRO A 522 -19.98 9.15 -15.81
CA PRO A 522 -18.88 8.68 -16.63
C PRO A 522 -17.76 9.73 -16.68
N LYS A 523 -16.51 9.28 -16.81
CA LYS A 523 -15.35 10.11 -17.09
C LYS A 523 -14.58 9.48 -18.26
N LEU A 524 -14.48 10.22 -19.36
CA LEU A 524 -13.89 9.75 -20.61
C LEU A 524 -12.58 10.53 -20.82
N ASN A 525 -11.44 9.84 -20.82
CA ASN A 525 -10.11 10.46 -20.92
C ASN A 525 -9.87 11.56 -19.88
N GLY A 526 -10.32 11.32 -18.65
CA GLY A 526 -10.20 12.28 -17.57
C GLY A 526 -11.28 13.37 -17.54
N VAL A 527 -12.13 13.47 -18.56
CA VAL A 527 -13.19 14.49 -18.65
C VAL A 527 -14.52 13.92 -18.13
N ALA A 528 -15.08 14.53 -17.10
CA ALA A 528 -16.37 14.13 -16.55
C ALA A 528 -17.51 14.45 -17.54
N GLY A 529 -18.36 13.46 -17.81
CA GLY A 529 -19.58 13.59 -18.60
C GLY A 529 -20.82 13.79 -17.72
N PRO A 530 -22.00 13.97 -18.34
CA PRO A 530 -23.26 14.10 -17.60
C PRO A 530 -23.60 12.80 -16.87
N ALA A 531 -24.08 12.93 -15.63
CA ALA A 531 -24.61 11.82 -14.86
C ALA A 531 -25.88 11.25 -15.53
N PHE A 532 -26.06 9.94 -15.44
CA PHE A 532 -27.22 9.24 -16.00
C PHE A 532 -27.71 8.15 -15.05
N GLN A 533 -28.93 7.66 -15.29
CA GLN A 533 -29.52 6.56 -14.51
C GLN A 533 -29.24 5.22 -15.18
N VAL A 534 -28.77 4.25 -14.40
CA VAL A 534 -28.84 2.84 -14.77
C VAL A 534 -30.28 2.32 -14.60
N ILE A 535 -30.65 1.28 -15.33
CA ILE A 535 -32.05 0.86 -15.47
C ILE A 535 -32.24 -0.63 -15.24
N LYS A 536 -33.48 -1.05 -15.03
CA LYS A 536 -33.90 -2.44 -15.16
C LYS A 536 -34.07 -2.79 -16.64
N ASP A 537 -33.51 -3.91 -17.04
CA ASP A 537 -33.62 -4.42 -18.41
C ASP A 537 -33.62 -5.96 -18.44
N SER A 538 -33.74 -6.55 -19.62
CA SER A 538 -33.77 -7.99 -19.86
C SER A 538 -32.76 -8.41 -20.94
N LEU A 539 -31.55 -7.83 -20.94
CA LEU A 539 -30.48 -8.23 -21.85
C LEU A 539 -29.91 -9.60 -21.45
N THR A 540 -29.47 -10.40 -22.43
CA THR A 540 -28.93 -11.74 -22.17
C THR A 540 -27.41 -11.70 -22.00
N VAL A 541 -26.94 -11.58 -20.77
CA VAL A 541 -25.51 -11.63 -20.39
C VAL A 541 -25.32 -12.46 -19.11
N GLY A 542 -24.11 -12.54 -18.54
CA GLY A 542 -23.84 -13.35 -17.33
C GLY A 542 -24.40 -12.73 -16.05
N LEU A 543 -25.19 -13.50 -15.29
CA LEU A 543 -25.76 -13.09 -13.99
C LEU A 543 -24.68 -12.95 -12.92
N ASN A 544 -24.71 -11.86 -12.14
CA ASN A 544 -23.79 -11.62 -11.02
C ASN A 544 -22.32 -11.80 -11.44
N ALA A 545 -21.97 -11.36 -12.65
CA ALA A 545 -20.63 -11.48 -13.21
C ALA A 545 -20.28 -10.23 -14.02
N LEU A 546 -19.13 -9.64 -13.71
CA LEU A 546 -18.56 -8.56 -14.51
C LEU A 546 -18.11 -9.18 -15.82
N THR A 547 -18.74 -8.74 -16.92
CA THR A 547 -18.60 -9.33 -18.24
C THR A 547 -18.05 -8.30 -19.21
N LEU A 548 -16.89 -8.58 -19.79
CA LEU A 548 -16.37 -7.86 -20.95
C LEU A 548 -16.73 -8.62 -22.22
N THR A 549 -17.10 -7.92 -23.28
CA THR A 549 -17.49 -8.54 -24.56
C THR A 549 -17.36 -7.57 -25.72
N ASP A 550 -17.44 -8.08 -26.95
CA ASP A 550 -17.56 -7.30 -28.19
C ASP A 550 -19.00 -7.19 -28.69
N ILE A 551 -19.99 -7.61 -27.89
CA ILE A 551 -21.44 -7.42 -28.09
C ILE A 551 -22.05 -8.32 -29.17
N THR A 552 -21.36 -8.52 -30.29
CA THR A 552 -21.94 -9.12 -31.50
C THR A 552 -21.05 -10.17 -32.11
N LYS A 553 -21.65 -11.12 -32.83
CA LYS A 553 -20.92 -12.09 -33.66
C LYS A 553 -20.27 -11.46 -34.90
N ASN A 554 -20.73 -10.28 -35.31
CA ASN A 554 -20.21 -9.55 -36.47
C ASN A 554 -18.81 -8.98 -36.18
N ALA A 555 -18.17 -8.39 -37.19
CA ALA A 555 -16.86 -7.76 -37.03
C ALA A 555 -16.90 -6.60 -36.03
N THR A 556 -15.90 -6.55 -35.16
CA THR A 556 -15.71 -5.54 -34.10
C THR A 556 -14.25 -5.13 -34.07
N TYR A 557 -13.95 -4.05 -33.36
CA TYR A 557 -12.56 -3.68 -33.10
C TYR A 557 -11.86 -4.75 -32.28
N GLY A 558 -10.56 -4.94 -32.51
CA GLY A 558 -9.72 -5.66 -31.56
C GLY A 558 -9.61 -4.87 -30.26
N VAL A 559 -9.51 -5.57 -29.13
CA VAL A 559 -9.52 -4.95 -27.80
C VAL A 559 -8.25 -5.33 -27.07
N GLU A 560 -7.58 -4.31 -26.54
CA GLU A 560 -6.45 -4.47 -25.64
C GLU A 560 -6.73 -3.73 -24.31
N ILE A 561 -6.34 -4.35 -23.20
CA ILE A 561 -6.61 -3.84 -21.84
C ILE A 561 -5.29 -3.77 -21.07
N GLU A 562 -4.92 -2.56 -20.64
CA GLU A 562 -3.76 -2.34 -19.74
C GLU A 562 -4.19 -2.49 -18.28
N SER A 563 -5.41 -2.06 -17.93
CA SER A 563 -5.97 -2.27 -16.60
C SER A 563 -7.49 -2.22 -16.61
N LEU A 564 -8.09 -3.02 -15.74
CA LEU A 564 -9.48 -2.87 -15.34
C LEU A 564 -9.60 -3.13 -13.84
N VAL A 565 -10.29 -2.24 -13.13
CA VAL A 565 -10.53 -2.34 -11.68
C VAL A 565 -11.96 -1.91 -11.40
N LEU A 566 -12.73 -2.76 -10.74
CA LEU A 566 -14.02 -2.44 -10.14
C LEU A 566 -13.86 -2.40 -8.63
N GLU A 567 -14.21 -1.28 -8.03
CA GLU A 567 -14.23 -1.04 -6.59
C GLU A 567 -15.66 -0.81 -6.14
N ILE A 568 -16.15 -1.56 -5.16
CA ILE A 568 -17.41 -1.31 -4.45
C ILE A 568 -17.07 -0.75 -3.09
N ASN A 569 -17.57 0.44 -2.77
CA ASN A 569 -17.26 1.12 -1.51
C ASN A 569 -17.70 0.28 -0.30
N ALA A 570 -17.07 0.51 0.84
CA ALA A 570 -17.49 -0.11 2.11
C ALA A 570 -18.87 0.42 2.55
N PRO A 571 -19.64 -0.34 3.36
CA PRO A 571 -20.93 0.14 3.89
C PRO A 571 -20.76 1.43 4.70
N ALA A 572 -21.69 2.38 4.54
CA ALA A 572 -21.72 3.59 5.36
C ALA A 572 -22.06 3.22 6.81
N SER A 573 -21.28 3.71 7.77
CA SER A 573 -21.55 3.55 9.20
C SER A 573 -22.81 4.32 9.57
N SER A 574 -23.82 3.62 10.12
CA SER A 574 -25.02 4.22 10.71
C SER A 574 -24.75 4.85 12.07
#